data_AF-A0A1Y4LV54-F1
#
_entry.id   AF-A0A1Y4LV54-F1
#
_cell.length_a   1.000
_cell.length_b   1.000
_cell.length_c   1.000
_cell.angle_alpha   90.00
_cell.angle_beta   90.00
_cell.angle_gamma   90.00
#
_symmetry.space_group_name_H-M   'P 1'
#
loop_
_entity.id
_entity.type
_entity.pdbx_description
1 polymer ?
#
loop_
_entity_poly.entity_id
_entity_poly.type
_entity_poly.pdbx_seq_one_letter_code
_entity_poly.pdbx_strand_id
1 'polypeptide(L)' 'MPILTTKELQALSDQLDFEKVLHCKYLSAVQECQDDGLKGKLQSMADQHRQNYTTLLGYLK' A
#
# COMPACT_ATOMS: atom_id res chain seq x y z
N MET A 1 -3.05 -20.92 9.28
CA MET A 1 -4.02 -19.85 8.96
C MET A 1 -4.51 -19.26 10.25
N PRO A 2 -4.27 -17.96 10.52
CA PRO A 2 -5.00 -17.28 11.57
C PRO A 2 -6.50 -17.39 11.27
N ILE A 3 -7.30 -17.77 12.26
CA ILE A 3 -8.76 -17.74 12.15
C ILE A 3 -9.16 -16.28 12.32
N LEU A 4 -9.26 -15.56 11.20
CA LEU A 4 -9.70 -14.17 11.22
C LEU A 4 -11.21 -14.13 11.44
N THR A 5 -11.64 -13.29 12.37
CA THR A 5 -13.04 -12.93 12.55
C THR A 5 -13.54 -12.11 11.36
N THR A 6 -14.86 -12.04 11.16
CA THR A 6 -15.46 -11.20 10.11
C THR A 6 -15.03 -9.73 10.21
N LYS A 7 -14.83 -9.22 11.43
CA LYS A 7 -14.35 -7.84 11.64
C LYS A 7 -12.90 -7.66 11.17
N GLU A 8 -12.04 -8.63 11.43
CA GLU A 8 -10.64 -8.59 10.99
C GLU A 8 -10.53 -8.75 9.47
N LEU A 9 -11.37 -9.58 8.86
CA LEU A 9 -11.46 -9.68 7.39
C LEU A 9 -11.91 -8.35 6.76
N GLN A 10 -12.92 -7.70 7.33
CA GLN A 10 -13.36 -6.39 6.84
C GLN A 10 -12.27 -5.33 7.01
N ALA A 11 -11.67 -5.25 8.20
CA ALA A 11 -10.58 -4.30 8.47
C ALA A 11 -9.38 -4.52 7.54
N LEU A 12 -9.08 -5.78 7.21
CA LEU A 12 -7.98 -6.11 6.30
C LEU A 12 -8.34 -5.81 4.84
N SER A 13 -9.59 -5.98 4.43
CA SER A 13 -10.07 -5.50 3.12
C SER A 13 -9.99 -3.98 3.01
N ASP A 14 -10.43 -3.25 4.03
CA ASP A 14 -10.35 -1.79 4.08
C ASP A 14 -8.89 -1.32 4.02
N GLN A 15 -7.99 -2.01 4.74
CA GLN A 15 -6.56 -1.73 4.69
C GLN A 15 -5.98 -2.02 3.31
N LEU A 16 -6.36 -3.11 2.64
CA LEU A 16 -5.92 -3.42 1.29
C LEU A 16 -6.32 -2.32 0.29
N ASP A 17 -7.56 -1.83 0.37
CA ASP A 17 -8.02 -0.72 -0.47
C ASP A 17 -7.25 0.56 -0.16
N PHE A 18 -6.95 0.83 1.11
CA PHE A 18 -6.17 1.97 1.53
C PHE A 18 -4.74 1.94 0.99
N GLU A 19 -4.04 0.80 1.12
CA GLU A 19 -2.68 0.61 0.59
C GLU A 19 -2.63 0.82 -0.93
N LYS A 20 -3.65 0.32 -1.65
CA LYS A 20 -3.77 0.51 -3.11
C LYS A 20 -3.92 1.98 -3.47
N VAL A 21 -4.77 2.72 -2.76
CA VAL A 21 -4.97 4.17 -2.99
C VAL A 21 -3.68 4.94 -2.69
N LEU A 22 -3.00 4.63 -1.59
CA LEU A 22 -1.74 5.30 -1.24
C LEU A 22 -0.64 5.02 -2.27
N HIS A 23 -0.49 3.78 -2.72
CA HIS A 23 0.46 3.44 -3.78
C HIS A 23 0.23 4.29 -5.04
N CYS A 24 -1.01 4.40 -5.49
CA CYS A 24 -1.35 5.24 -6.65
C CYS A 24 -1.03 6.73 -6.39
N LYS A 25 -1.36 7.27 -5.22
CA LYS A 25 -1.08 8.67 -4.87
C LYS A 25 0.42 8.96 -4.86
N TYR A 26 1.22 8.08 -4.27
CA TYR A 26 2.67 8.25 -4.25
C TYR A 26 3.28 8.12 -5.66
N LEU A 27 2.78 7.21 -6.51
CA LEU A 27 3.22 7.13 -7.90
C LEU A 27 2.88 8.40 -8.69
N SER A 28 1.68 8.96 -8.53
CA SER A 28 1.33 10.25 -9.15
C SER A 28 2.26 11.35 -8.65
N ALA A 29 2.53 11.40 -7.34
CA ALA A 29 3.47 12.35 -6.77
C ALA A 29 4.90 12.18 -7.32
N VAL A 30 5.38 10.95 -7.54
CA VAL A 30 6.68 10.68 -8.21
C VAL A 30 6.72 11.26 -9.62
N GLN A 31 5.63 11.14 -10.37
CA GLN A 31 5.54 11.63 -11.75
C GLN A 31 5.53 13.17 -11.81
N GLU A 32 4.85 13.81 -10.88
CA GLU A 32 4.74 15.28 -10.79
C GLU A 32 5.96 15.93 -10.11
N CYS A 33 6.73 15.16 -9.34
CA CYS A 33 7.90 15.66 -8.63
C CYS A 33 9.10 15.91 -9.55
N GLN A 34 9.64 17.13 -9.47
CA GLN A 34 10.82 17.58 -10.21
C GLN A 34 12.11 17.52 -9.37
N ASP A 35 12.00 17.35 -8.06
CA ASP A 35 13.15 17.22 -7.15
C ASP A 35 13.58 15.75 -7.07
N ASP A 36 14.78 15.42 -7.55
CA ASP A 36 15.28 14.05 -7.61
C ASP A 36 15.40 13.38 -6.23
N GLY A 37 15.74 14.16 -5.19
CA GLY A 37 15.86 13.65 -3.82
C GLY A 37 14.51 13.29 -3.20
N LEU A 38 13.49 14.11 -3.44
CA LEU A 38 12.12 13.87 -3.00
C LEU A 38 11.47 12.76 -3.83
N LYS A 39 11.73 12.72 -5.14
CA LYS A 39 11.23 11.68 -6.05
C LYS A 39 11.67 10.28 -5.62
N GLY A 40 12.94 10.12 -5.23
CA GLY A 40 13.44 8.86 -4.68
C GLY A 40 12.69 8.43 -3.41
N LYS A 41 12.39 9.37 -2.51
CA LYS A 41 11.61 9.09 -1.29
C LYS A 41 10.17 8.71 -1.61
N LEU A 42 9.51 9.44 -2.52
CA LEU A 42 8.14 9.16 -2.93
C LEU A 42 8.03 7.78 -3.61
N GLN A 43 9.03 7.41 -4.43
CA GLN A 43 9.09 6.09 -5.05
C GLN A 43 9.25 4.99 -4.00
N SER A 44 10.16 5.19 -3.03
CA SER A 44 10.33 4.25 -1.92
C SER A 44 9.03 4.05 -1.11
N MET A 45 8.26 5.12 -0.88
CA MET A 45 6.95 5.02 -0.22
C MET A 45 5.93 4.27 -1.07
N ALA A 46 5.86 4.54 -2.38
CA ALA A 46 5.00 3.79 -3.28
C ALA A 46 5.31 2.29 -3.21
N ASP A 47 6.60 1.93 -3.28
CA ASP A 47 7.03 0.52 -3.23
C ASP A 47 6.71 -0.13 -1.89
N GLN A 48 6.85 0.60 -0.77
CA GLN A 48 6.45 0.12 0.54
C GLN A 48 4.95 -0.19 0.61
N HIS A 49 4.08 0.70 0.12
CA HIS A 49 2.64 0.47 0.10
C HIS A 49 2.26 -0.76 -0.76
N ARG A 50 2.95 -0.97 -1.88
CA ARG A 50 2.79 -2.19 -2.69
C ARG A 50 3.19 -3.45 -1.93
N GLN A 51 4.29 -3.39 -1.17
CA GLN A 51 4.74 -4.52 -0.36
C GLN A 51 3.78 -4.81 0.80
N ASN A 52 3.27 -3.77 1.46
CA ASN A 52 2.24 -3.89 2.50
C ASN A 52 0.99 -4.57 1.94
N TYR A 53 0.49 -4.10 0.79
CA TYR A 53 -0.65 -4.71 0.11
C TYR A 53 -0.43 -6.20 -0.16
N THR A 54 0.74 -6.56 -0.70
CA THR A 54 1.08 -7.95 -1.03
C THR A 54 1.14 -8.82 0.23
N THR A 55 1.68 -8.27 1.32
CA THR A 55 1.76 -8.95 2.62
C THR A 55 0.37 -9.18 3.20
N LEU A 56 -0.48 -8.14 3.20
CA LEU A 56 -1.85 -8.22 3.68
C LEU A 56 -2.68 -9.22 2.87
N LEU A 57 -2.52 -9.22 1.54
CA LEU A 57 -3.17 -10.19 0.67
C LEU A 57 -2.73 -11.62 0.98
N GLY A 58 -1.49 -11.81 1.46
CA GLY A 58 -0.99 -13.09 1.93
C GLY A 58 -1.71 -13.62 3.16
N TYR A 59 -2.26 -12.75 4.03
CA TYR A 59 -3.07 -13.18 5.17
C TYR A 59 -4.49 -13.60 4.80
N LEU A 60 -4.96 -13.25 3.59
CA LEU A 60 -6.26 -13.69 3.05
C LEU A 60 -6.19 -15.01 2.26
N LYS A 61 -4.99 -15.51 1.96
CA LYS A 61 -4.76 -16.75 1.21
C LYS A 61 -4.55 -17.93 2.14
#